data_AF-A0A1J0LKN7-F1
#
_entry.id   AF-A0A1J0LKN7-F1
#
_cell.length_a   1.000
_cell.length_b   1.000
_cell.length_c   1.000
_cell.angle_alpha   90.00
_cell.angle_beta   90.00
_cell.angle_gamma   90.00
#
_symmetry.space_group_name_H-M   'P 1'
#
loop_
_entity.id
_entity.type
_entity.pdbx_description
1 polymer ?
#
loop_
_entity_poly.entity_id
_entity_poly.type
_entity_poly.pdbx_seq_one_letter_code
_entity_poly.pdbx_strand_id
1 'polypeptide(L)'
;MMKRIVLVLATVIFIFTLHSCVLALDAQGKFSNSTVNHYVTNIHGNGNVLSFNRNISPYADLKVDGPFDIQIDSSLPSDEIRLECDENLANYVETKVEGDTLHIKAKDNIHFQNMTKLKVYVPK
;
A
#
# COMPACT_ATOMS: atom_id res chain seq x y z
N MET A 1 48.26 23.03 54.38
CA MET A 1 47.04 23.87 54.33
C MET A 1 46.60 24.27 52.91
N MET A 2 47.51 24.41 51.93
CA MET A 2 47.17 24.84 50.56
C MET A 2 46.56 23.75 49.63
N LYS A 3 46.68 22.45 49.93
CA LYS A 3 46.20 21.37 49.06
C LYS A 3 44.67 21.15 49.07
N ARG A 4 43.96 21.59 50.12
CA ARG A 4 42.49 21.46 50.23
C ARG A 4 41.73 22.58 49.50
N ILE A 5 42.35 23.75 49.35
CA ILE A 5 41.76 24.92 48.66
C ILE A 5 41.79 24.73 47.14
N VAL A 6 42.87 24.17 46.58
CA VAL A 6 42.96 23.85 45.16
C VAL A 6 41.95 22.77 44.74
N LEU A 7 41.63 21.82 45.63
CA LEU A 7 40.66 20.76 45.36
C LEU A 7 39.20 21.26 45.33
N VAL A 8 38.86 22.26 46.16
CA VAL A 8 37.51 22.89 46.19
C VAL A 8 37.32 23.84 45.00
N LEU A 9 38.37 24.54 44.57
CA LEU A 9 38.33 25.37 43.35
C LEU A 9 38.22 24.52 42.07
N ALA A 10 38.84 23.33 42.03
CA ALA A 10 38.77 22.44 40.86
C ALA A 10 37.40 21.79 40.65
N THR A 11 36.60 21.58 41.71
CA THR A 11 35.28 20.94 41.62
C THR A 11 34.13 21.93 41.35
N VAL A 12 34.29 23.20 41.72
CA VAL A 12 33.28 24.25 41.45
C VAL A 12 33.32 24.74 39.99
N ILE A 13 34.50 24.68 39.34
CA ILE A 13 34.66 24.96 37.90
C ILE A 13 34.03 23.87 37.02
N PHE A 14 33.84 22.67 37.57
CA PHE A 14 33.28 21.51 36.86
C PHE A 14 31.74 21.44 36.87
N ILE A 15 31.06 22.28 37.66
CA ILE A 15 29.59 22.22 37.86
C ILE A 15 28.86 23.44 37.25
N PHE A 16 29.57 24.55 37.00
CA PHE A 16 28.95 25.79 36.48
C PHE A 16 29.03 26.00 34.96
N THR A 17 29.71 25.14 34.21
CA THR A 17 29.60 25.09 32.73
C THR A 17 28.62 24.03 32.23
N LEU A 18 27.88 23.38 33.16
CA LEU A 18 26.93 22.31 32.88
C LEU A 18 25.45 22.72 33.02
N HIS A 19 25.12 24.02 33.14
CA HIS A 19 23.72 24.44 33.30
C HIS A 19 23.28 25.70 32.54
N SER A 20 23.81 25.94 31.35
CA SER A 20 23.09 26.74 30.36
C SER A 20 23.19 26.09 29.00
N CYS A 21 22.05 25.56 28.56
CA CYS A 21 21.78 24.93 27.27
C CYS A 21 22.40 23.56 27.01
N VAL A 22 22.02 22.61 27.87
CA VAL A 22 21.38 21.39 27.34
C VAL A 22 20.27 21.82 26.37
N LEU A 23 20.32 21.30 25.13
CA LEU A 23 19.30 21.38 24.06
C LEU A 23 19.27 22.62 23.16
N ALA A 24 20.22 22.67 22.24
CA ALA A 24 19.88 22.83 20.82
C ALA A 24 20.95 22.00 20.08
N LEU A 25 20.75 20.75 19.64
CA LEU A 25 19.58 20.15 19.00
C LEU A 25 18.84 21.13 18.10
N ASP A 26 19.59 21.89 17.32
CA ASP A 26 19.21 22.09 15.93
C ASP A 26 19.42 20.76 15.16
N ALA A 27 18.64 19.75 15.58
CA ALA A 27 17.87 19.04 14.59
C ALA A 27 17.09 20.13 13.85
N GLN A 28 17.71 20.72 12.82
CA GLN A 28 16.98 21.27 11.69
C GLN A 28 16.22 20.05 11.17
N GLY A 29 15.08 19.79 11.80
CA GLY A 29 14.05 18.90 11.34
C GLY A 29 13.68 19.48 10.00
N LYS A 30 14.40 19.05 8.97
CA LYS A 30 13.97 19.15 7.59
C LYS A 30 12.74 18.26 7.53
N PHE A 31 11.61 18.83 7.93
CA PHE A 31 10.32 18.32 7.57
C PHE A 31 10.25 18.52 6.05
N SER A 32 10.81 17.55 5.33
CA SER A 32 10.50 17.39 3.92
C SER A 32 9.02 17.03 3.88
N ASN A 33 8.17 18.04 3.70
CA ASN A 33 6.81 17.82 3.25
C ASN A 33 6.93 17.33 1.80
N SER A 34 7.16 16.03 1.65
CA SER A 34 7.13 15.38 0.34
C SER A 34 5.67 15.35 -0.08
N THR A 35 5.25 16.31 -0.89
CA THR A 35 3.99 16.20 -1.62
C THR A 35 4.17 15.08 -2.63
N VAL A 36 3.75 13.87 -2.24
CA VAL A 36 3.62 12.76 -3.18
C VAL A 36 2.47 13.13 -4.12
N ASN A 37 2.80 13.60 -5.32
CA ASN A 37 1.82 13.77 -6.38
C ASN A 37 1.33 12.37 -6.78
N HIS A 38 0.18 11.97 -6.27
CA HIS A 38 -0.46 10.69 -6.58
C HIS A 38 -1.16 10.85 -7.94
N TYR A 39 -0.53 10.36 -9.02
CA TYR A 39 -1.10 10.43 -10.35
C TYR A 39 -2.14 9.33 -10.55
N VAL A 40 -3.43 9.65 -10.37
CA VAL A 40 -4.53 8.73 -10.69
C VAL A 40 -4.89 8.82 -12.17
N THR A 41 -4.93 7.67 -12.84
CA THR A 41 -5.32 7.55 -14.25
C THR A 41 -6.73 6.98 -14.36
N ASN A 42 -7.62 7.71 -15.04
CA ASN A 42 -9.00 7.28 -15.26
C ASN A 42 -9.10 6.49 -16.57
N ILE A 43 -9.60 5.26 -16.50
CA ILE A 43 -9.85 4.42 -17.68
C ILE A 43 -11.35 4.28 -17.85
N HIS A 44 -11.84 4.69 -19.02
CA HIS A 44 -13.26 4.61 -19.37
C HIS A 44 -13.56 3.25 -20.01
N GLY A 45 -14.60 2.57 -19.56
CA GLY A 45 -15.11 1.37 -20.23
C GLY A 45 -15.54 1.68 -21.66
N ASN A 46 -15.22 0.78 -22.59
CA ASN A 46 -15.59 0.96 -24.00
C ASN A 46 -16.91 0.28 -24.38
N GLY A 47 -17.58 -0.39 -23.44
CA GLY A 47 -18.87 -1.07 -23.65
C GLY A 47 -18.77 -2.44 -24.34
N ASN A 48 -17.59 -2.86 -24.78
CA ASN A 48 -17.39 -4.16 -25.42
C ASN A 48 -17.12 -5.23 -24.36
N VAL A 49 -18.18 -5.83 -23.81
CA VAL A 49 -18.05 -6.84 -22.76
C VAL A 49 -17.56 -8.17 -23.33
N LEU A 50 -16.42 -8.66 -22.82
CA LEU A 50 -15.83 -9.96 -23.15
C LEU A 50 -15.57 -10.78 -21.89
N SER A 51 -15.34 -12.09 -22.08
CA SER A 51 -14.96 -13.02 -21.01
C SER A 51 -13.49 -13.43 -21.15
N PHE A 52 -12.76 -13.39 -20.04
CA PHE A 52 -11.34 -13.75 -19.96
C PHE A 52 -11.12 -14.78 -18.87
N ASN A 53 -10.54 -15.91 -19.24
CA ASN A 53 -10.20 -16.98 -18.31
C ASN A 53 -8.73 -16.81 -17.91
N ARG A 54 -8.43 -16.92 -16.61
CA ARG A 54 -7.08 -16.78 -16.08
C ARG A 54 -6.79 -17.92 -15.13
N ASN A 55 -5.65 -18.58 -15.32
CA ASN A 55 -5.17 -19.56 -14.36
C ASN A 55 -4.61 -18.85 -13.11
N ILE A 56 -4.88 -19.46 -11.96
CA ILE A 56 -4.44 -18.99 -10.65
C ILE A 56 -3.87 -20.16 -9.85
N SER A 57 -3.04 -19.84 -8.86
CA SER A 57 -2.60 -20.82 -7.87
C SER A 57 -3.73 -21.11 -6.87
N PRO A 58 -3.69 -22.26 -6.16
CA PRO A 58 -4.60 -22.52 -5.06
C PRO A 58 -4.55 -21.42 -3.99
N TYR A 59 -5.70 -21.12 -3.40
CA TYR A 59 -5.86 -20.13 -2.34
C TYR A 59 -6.89 -20.61 -1.32
N ALA A 60 -6.84 -20.09 -0.10
CA ALA A 60 -7.81 -20.36 0.96
C ALA A 60 -8.71 -19.14 1.24
N ASP A 61 -8.21 -17.94 1.00
CA ASP A 61 -8.90 -16.69 1.28
C ASP A 61 -9.08 -15.84 0.02
N LEU A 62 -10.14 -15.03 -0.03
CA LEU A 62 -10.41 -14.09 -1.12
C LEU A 62 -10.45 -12.67 -0.58
N LYS A 63 -9.62 -11.79 -1.17
CA LYS A 63 -9.62 -10.35 -0.91
C LYS A 63 -9.91 -9.58 -2.19
N VAL A 64 -10.86 -8.66 -2.09
CA VAL A 64 -11.35 -7.89 -3.24
C VAL A 64 -11.29 -6.41 -2.91
N ASP A 65 -10.55 -5.67 -3.73
CA ASP A 65 -10.37 -4.22 -3.56
C ASP A 65 -10.86 -3.51 -4.83
N GLY A 66 -12.11 -3.04 -4.81
CA GLY A 66 -12.70 -2.28 -5.91
C GLY A 66 -14.16 -2.63 -6.20
N PRO A 67 -14.74 -2.07 -7.29
CA PRO A 67 -16.15 -2.23 -7.64
C PRO A 67 -16.42 -3.55 -8.40
N PHE A 68 -15.87 -4.65 -7.92
CA PHE A 68 -16.02 -5.97 -8.55
C PHE A 68 -17.27 -6.68 -8.01
N ASP A 69 -18.10 -7.21 -8.92
CA ASP A 69 -19.19 -8.13 -8.57
C ASP A 69 -18.66 -9.56 -8.60
N ILE A 70 -18.54 -10.18 -7.43
CA ILE A 70 -17.98 -11.52 -7.27
C ILE A 70 -19.10 -12.56 -7.26
N GLN A 71 -18.96 -13.58 -8.08
CA GLN A 71 -19.88 -14.70 -8.18
C GLN A 71 -19.13 -16.01 -7.97
N ILE A 72 -19.69 -16.92 -7.18
CA ILE A 72 -19.13 -18.26 -7.01
C ILE A 72 -19.71 -19.15 -8.09
N ASP A 73 -18.86 -19.74 -8.92
CA ASP A 73 -19.23 -20.62 -10.02
C ASP A 73 -18.59 -22.00 -9.80
N SER A 74 -19.37 -22.95 -9.29
CA SER A 74 -18.90 -24.31 -9.01
C SER A 74 -18.64 -25.13 -10.28
N SER A 75 -18.93 -24.61 -11.48
CA SER A 75 -18.59 -25.26 -12.73
C SER A 75 -17.17 -24.95 -13.21
N LEU A 76 -16.52 -23.91 -12.65
CA LEU A 76 -15.14 -23.55 -12.98
C LEU A 76 -14.13 -24.50 -12.33
N PRO A 77 -13.02 -24.81 -13.01
CA PRO A 77 -11.88 -25.49 -12.41
C PRO A 77 -11.33 -24.71 -11.19
N SER A 78 -10.81 -25.42 -10.19
CA SER A 78 -10.27 -24.81 -8.96
C SER A 78 -9.06 -23.89 -9.20
N ASP A 79 -8.36 -24.08 -10.30
CA ASP A 79 -7.18 -23.33 -10.72
C ASP A 79 -7.49 -22.25 -11.76
N GLU A 80 -8.77 -21.91 -11.96
CA GLU A 80 -9.20 -20.96 -12.97
C GLU A 80 -10.22 -19.95 -12.42
N ILE A 81 -10.07 -18.69 -12.83
CA ILE A 81 -11.08 -17.64 -12.63
C ILE A 81 -11.54 -17.11 -13.98
N ARG A 82 -12.77 -16.60 -14.02
CA ARG A 82 -13.33 -15.95 -15.21
C ARG A 82 -13.68 -14.50 -14.92
N LEU A 83 -13.14 -13.58 -15.70
CA LEU A 83 -13.42 -12.15 -15.65
C LEU A 83 -14.33 -11.77 -16.81
N GLU A 84 -15.48 -11.17 -16.52
CA GLU A 84 -16.42 -10.65 -17.52
C GLU A 84 -16.52 -9.13 -17.38
N CYS A 85 -15.90 -8.40 -18.31
CA CYS A 85 -15.83 -6.93 -18.28
C CYS A 85 -15.62 -6.33 -19.67
N ASP A 86 -15.70 -5.00 -19.76
CA ASP A 86 -15.29 -4.24 -20.94
C ASP A 86 -13.83 -4.61 -21.33
N GLU A 87 -13.58 -4.91 -22.61
CA GLU A 87 -12.33 -5.51 -23.09
C GLU A 87 -11.09 -4.71 -22.70
N ASN A 88 -11.21 -3.38 -22.71
CA ASN A 88 -10.10 -2.47 -22.44
C ASN A 88 -9.76 -2.39 -20.94
N LEU A 89 -10.69 -2.78 -20.06
CA LEU A 89 -10.49 -2.78 -18.61
C LEU A 89 -9.77 -4.04 -18.13
N ALA A 90 -9.87 -5.16 -18.87
CA ALA A 90 -9.31 -6.44 -18.44
C ALA A 90 -7.81 -6.36 -18.08
N ASN A 91 -7.02 -5.60 -18.85
CA ASN A 91 -5.57 -5.43 -18.62
C ASN A 91 -5.21 -4.65 -17.34
N TYR A 92 -6.20 -4.00 -16.71
CA TYR A 92 -6.05 -3.22 -15.49
C TYR A 92 -6.65 -3.91 -14.26
N VAL A 93 -7.27 -5.08 -14.43
CA VAL A 93 -7.68 -5.93 -13.32
C VAL A 93 -6.50 -6.84 -12.96
N GLU A 94 -6.00 -6.71 -11.74
CA GLU A 94 -4.98 -7.59 -11.18
C GLU A 94 -5.62 -8.72 -10.40
N THR A 95 -5.13 -9.93 -10.67
CA THR A 95 -5.58 -11.18 -10.04
C THR A 95 -4.33 -11.95 -9.66
N LYS A 96 -3.99 -11.95 -8.37
CA LYS A 96 -2.73 -12.52 -7.87
C LYS A 96 -2.94 -13.20 -6.53
N VAL A 97 -2.32 -14.37 -6.37
CA VAL A 97 -2.28 -15.05 -5.07
C VAL A 97 -1.03 -14.60 -4.32
N GLU A 98 -1.21 -14.09 -3.10
CA GLU A 98 -0.12 -13.71 -2.18
C GLU A 98 -0.31 -14.46 -0.86
N GLY A 99 0.64 -15.33 -0.52
CA GLY A 99 0.45 -16.30 0.56
C GLY A 99 -0.65 -17.29 0.20
N ASP A 100 -1.70 -17.32 1.01
CA ASP A 100 -2.90 -18.15 0.80
C ASP A 100 -4.13 -17.32 0.37
N THR A 101 -3.96 -16.03 0.06
CA THR A 101 -5.06 -15.13 -0.30
C THR A 101 -5.02 -14.79 -1.79
N LEU A 102 -6.13 -15.01 -2.50
CA LEU A 102 -6.35 -14.47 -3.84
C LEU A 102 -6.77 -13.00 -3.74
N HIS A 103 -5.96 -12.12 -4.28
CA HIS A 103 -6.23 -10.69 -4.40
C HIS A 103 -6.80 -10.37 -5.77
N ILE A 104 -7.96 -9.74 -5.79
CA ILE A 104 -8.62 -9.21 -6.99
C ILE A 104 -8.77 -7.71 -6.81
N LYS A 105 -8.02 -6.93 -7.58
CA LYS A 105 -8.02 -5.47 -7.45
C LYS A 105 -7.83 -4.78 -8.79
N ALA A 106 -8.12 -3.49 -8.85
CA ALA A 106 -7.64 -2.65 -9.94
C ALA A 106 -6.13 -2.41 -9.76
N LYS A 107 -5.40 -2.25 -10.88
CA LYS A 107 -4.01 -1.79 -10.88
C LYS A 107 -3.86 -0.52 -10.06
N ASP A 108 -2.72 -0.40 -9.39
CA ASP A 108 -2.44 0.77 -8.57
C ASP A 108 -2.55 2.05 -9.40
N ASN A 109 -3.14 3.09 -8.81
CA ASN A 109 -3.43 4.38 -9.44
C ASN A 109 -4.40 4.34 -10.62
N ILE A 110 -5.12 3.25 -10.86
CA ILE A 110 -6.16 3.17 -11.90
C ILE A 110 -7.54 3.32 -11.29
N HIS A 111 -8.37 4.16 -11.90
CA HIS A 111 -9.77 4.32 -11.55
C HIS A 111 -10.65 4.01 -12.76
N PHE A 112 -11.60 3.09 -12.59
CA PHE A 112 -12.55 2.70 -13.63
C PHE A 112 -13.75 3.64 -13.66
N GLN A 113 -14.07 4.15 -14.85
CA GLN A 113 -15.21 5.04 -15.07
C GLN A 113 -16.07 4.52 -16.24
N ASN A 114 -17.39 4.77 -16.18
CA ASN A 114 -18.33 4.43 -17.25
C ASN A 114 -18.20 2.98 -17.77
N MET A 115 -17.99 2.02 -16.87
CA MET A 115 -17.90 0.60 -17.20
C MET A 115 -19.29 -0.01 -17.35
N THR A 116 -19.46 -0.90 -18.34
CA THR A 116 -20.74 -1.58 -18.54
C THR A 116 -20.89 -2.77 -17.61
N LYS A 117 -19.82 -3.54 -17.41
CA LYS A 117 -19.81 -4.70 -16.51
C LYS A 117 -18.40 -4.93 -15.94
N LEU A 118 -18.35 -5.41 -14.70
CA LEU A 118 -17.11 -5.84 -14.03
C LEU A 118 -17.41 -6.98 -13.06
N LYS A 119 -17.58 -8.19 -13.62
CA LYS A 119 -17.91 -9.41 -12.87
C LYS A 119 -16.72 -10.35 -12.81
N VAL A 120 -16.53 -11.00 -11.67
CA VAL A 120 -15.51 -12.03 -11.51
C VAL A 120 -16.14 -13.29 -10.95
N TYR A 121 -15.98 -14.39 -11.67
CA TYR A 121 -16.41 -15.71 -11.26
C TYR A 121 -15.22 -16.43 -10.65
N VAL A 122 -15.39 -16.89 -9.41
CA VAL A 122 -14.41 -17.67 -8.66
C VAL A 122 -14.92 -19.09 -8.45
N PRO A 123 -14.05 -20.11 -8.48
CA PRO A 123 -14.45 -21.48 -8.17
C PRO A 123 -14.81 -21.61 -6.69
N LYS A 124 -15.52 -22.68 -6.36
CA LYS A 124 -15.92 -23.01 -4.98
C LYS A 124 -14.80 -23.70 -4.21
#